data_AF-A0A0F9BTF5-F1
#
_entry.id   AF-A0A0F9BTF5-F1
#
_cell.length_a   1.000
_cell.length_b   1.000
_cell.length_c   1.000
_cell.angle_alpha   90.00
_cell.angle_beta   90.00
_cell.angle_gamma   90.00
#
_symmetry.space_group_name_H-M   'P 1'
#
loop_
_entity.id
_entity.type
_entity.pdbx_description
1 polymer ?
#
loop_
_entity_poly.entity_id
_entity_poly.type
_entity_poly.pdbx_seq_one_letter_code
_entity_poly.pdbx_strand_id
1 'polypeptide(L)'
;MKCVLSLAADPLVCIDDMKDGDLAVVLKWGYNEVERGTIIMRLDNAIIPLGKDSAQQYRRLLTLGSESLLGYQVRILGPGDVIMLKSDDHSH
;
A
#
# COMPACT_ATOMS: atom_id res chain seq x y z
N MET A 1 6.99 -12.15 27.95
CA MET A 1 6.82 -12.80 26.64
C MET A 1 7.34 -11.86 25.56
N LYS A 2 8.40 -12.21 24.85
CA LYS A 2 8.90 -11.44 23.70
C LYS A 2 8.37 -12.09 22.44
N CYS A 3 7.37 -11.48 21.81
CA CYS A 3 6.95 -11.87 20.47
C CYS A 3 7.88 -11.13 19.50
N VAL A 4 8.94 -11.80 19.05
CA VAL A 4 9.74 -11.35 17.91
C VAL A 4 9.14 -12.03 16.70
N LEU A 5 8.16 -11.39 16.07
CA LEU A 5 7.67 -11.82 14.76
C LEU A 5 8.75 -11.46 13.75
N SER A 6 9.47 -12.50 13.33
CA SER A 6 10.38 -12.47 12.19
C SER A 6 9.68 -11.83 11.00
N LEU A 7 10.29 -10.76 10.49
CA LEU A 7 9.90 -10.04 9.28
C LEU A 7 10.01 -11.00 8.09
N ALA A 8 8.98 -11.80 7.82
CA ALA A 8 8.84 -12.44 6.53
C ALA A 8 8.73 -11.30 5.52
N ALA A 9 9.70 -11.20 4.61
CA ALA A 9 9.62 -10.26 3.51
C ALA A 9 8.46 -10.72 2.62
N ASP A 10 7.27 -10.18 2.85
CA ASP A 10 6.09 -10.50 2.05
C ASP A 10 6.39 -10.22 0.57
N PRO A 11 5.88 -11.05 -0.35
CA PRO A 11 6.19 -10.92 -1.75
C PRO A 11 5.72 -9.56 -2.29
N LEU A 12 6.64 -8.84 -2.93
CA LEU A 12 6.32 -7.69 -3.76
C LEU A 12 5.54 -8.17 -4.97
N VAL A 13 4.36 -7.60 -5.21
CA VAL A 13 3.50 -7.93 -6.34
C VAL A 13 3.21 -6.70 -7.18
N CYS A 14 2.88 -6.90 -8.45
CA CYS A 14 2.35 -5.82 -9.27
C CYS A 14 0.92 -5.50 -8.82
N ILE A 15 0.51 -4.24 -8.98
CA ILE A 15 -0.86 -3.83 -8.63
C ILE A 15 -1.94 -4.59 -9.44
N ASP A 16 -1.58 -5.05 -10.63
CA ASP A 16 -2.45 -5.83 -11.52
C ASP A 16 -2.69 -7.26 -11.00
N ASP A 17 -1.81 -7.76 -10.12
CA ASP A 17 -1.94 -9.08 -9.52
C ASP A 17 -2.80 -9.05 -8.23
N MET A 18 -3.24 -7.86 -7.79
CA MET A 18 -4.17 -7.73 -6.66
C MET A 18 -5.51 -8.36 -7.00
N LYS A 19 -6.04 -9.15 -6.07
CA LYS A 19 -7.39 -9.69 -6.14
C LYS A 19 -8.40 -8.71 -5.60
N ASP A 20 -9.66 -8.89 -5.98
CA ASP A 20 -10.77 -8.18 -5.37
C ASP A 20 -10.77 -8.35 -3.84
N GLY A 21 -10.84 -7.24 -3.12
CA GLY A 21 -10.76 -7.19 -1.66
C GLY A 21 -9.35 -7.15 -1.07
N ASP A 22 -8.29 -7.32 -1.89
CA ASP A 22 -6.92 -7.19 -1.39
C ASP A 22 -6.66 -5.76 -0.90
N LEU A 23 -6.04 -5.68 0.28
CA LEU A 23 -5.49 -4.46 0.83
C LEU A 23 -3.98 -4.46 0.59
N ALA A 24 -3.39 -3.35 0.19
CA ALA A 24 -1.95 -3.28 -0.05
C ALA A 24 -1.35 -1.92 0.30
N VAL A 25 -0.04 -1.90 0.53
CA VAL A 25 0.74 -0.66 0.63
C VAL A 25 1.59 -0.48 -0.63
N VAL A 26 1.59 0.73 -1.18
CA VAL A 26 2.40 1.09 -2.35
C VAL A 26 3.85 1.24 -1.95
N LEU A 27 4.75 0.50 -2.60
CA LEU A 27 6.18 0.49 -2.30
C LEU A 27 7.04 1.12 -3.40
N LYS A 28 6.65 0.92 -4.66
CA LYS A 28 7.29 1.53 -5.83
C LYS A 28 6.23 2.14 -6.73
N TRP A 29 6.44 3.39 -7.12
CA TRP A 29 5.48 4.15 -7.92
C TRP A 29 5.89 4.20 -9.41
N GLY A 30 4.90 4.12 -10.29
CA GLY A 30 4.93 4.72 -11.62
C GLY A 30 4.47 6.18 -11.54
N TYR A 31 4.25 6.85 -12.68
CA TYR A 31 3.92 8.28 -12.79
C TYR A 31 2.96 8.81 -11.68
N ASN A 32 3.47 9.74 -10.86
CA ASN A 32 2.88 10.78 -9.98
C ASN A 32 1.45 10.71 -9.39
N GLU A 33 0.64 9.67 -9.59
CA GLU A 33 -0.75 9.64 -9.12
C GLU A 33 -0.87 9.18 -7.66
N VAL A 34 -0.03 8.24 -7.23
CA VAL A 34 -0.08 7.67 -5.87
C VAL A 34 1.31 7.61 -5.25
N GLU A 35 1.42 8.16 -4.04
CA GLU A 35 2.68 8.19 -3.30
C GLU A 35 3.01 6.83 -2.65
N ARG A 36 4.30 6.54 -2.50
CA ARG A 36 4.77 5.44 -1.64
C ARG A 36 4.21 5.58 -0.24
N GLY A 37 3.87 4.45 0.38
CA GLY A 37 3.24 4.41 1.70
C GLY A 37 1.73 4.55 1.63
N THR A 38 1.15 4.89 0.47
CA THR A 38 -0.30 4.89 0.31
C THR A 38 -0.87 3.49 0.50
N ILE A 39 -1.88 3.37 1.35
CA ILE A 39 -2.69 2.17 1.53
C ILE A 39 -3.80 2.21 0.49
N ILE A 40 -3.91 1.13 -0.29
CA ILE A 40 -4.90 0.97 -1.33
C ILE A 40 -5.73 -0.31 -1.10
N MET A 41 -6.94 -0.31 -1.63
CA MET A 41 -7.81 -1.50 -1.73
C MET A 41 -8.20 -1.72 -3.18
N ARG A 42 -8.15 -2.97 -3.64
CA ARG A 42 -8.69 -3.36 -4.95
C ARG A 42 -10.16 -3.72 -4.80
N LEU A 43 -11.01 -3.11 -5.62
CA LEU A 43 -12.41 -3.50 -5.78
C LEU A 43 -12.70 -3.74 -7.27
N ASP A 44 -12.76 -4.99 -7.70
CA ASP A 44 -12.92 -5.43 -9.09
C ASP A 44 -11.93 -4.71 -10.05
N ASN A 45 -12.40 -3.68 -10.76
CA ASN A 45 -11.59 -2.89 -11.70
C ASN A 45 -11.13 -1.52 -11.15
N ALA A 46 -11.38 -1.26 -9.87
CA ALA A 46 -11.07 -0.01 -9.20
C ALA A 46 -9.96 -0.19 -8.15
N ILE A 47 -9.12 0.84 -8.04
CA ILE A 47 -8.19 0.99 -6.93
C ILE A 47 -8.64 2.19 -6.09
N ILE A 48 -8.82 1.95 -4.79
CA ILE A 48 -9.26 2.97 -3.83
C ILE A 48 -8.10 3.27 -2.86
N PRO A 49 -7.49 4.45 -2.93
CA PRO A 49 -6.59 4.95 -1.90
C PRO A 49 -7.38 5.24 -0.61
N LEU A 50 -6.99 4.62 0.49
CA LEU A 50 -7.62 4.77 1.81
C LEU A 50 -6.89 5.78 2.69
N GLY A 51 -5.58 5.88 2.54
CA GLY A 51 -4.75 6.77 3.34
C GLY A 51 -3.27 6.52 3.13
N LYS A 52 -2.45 7.04 4.03
CA LYS A 52 -1.01 6.81 4.09
C LYS A 52 -0.67 5.90 5.27
N ASP A 53 0.46 5.21 5.14
CA ASP A 53 1.12 4.46 6.20
C ASP A 53 1.33 5.31 7.47
N SER A 54 1.41 6.64 7.33
CA SER A 54 1.45 7.65 8.40
C SER A 54 0.17 7.78 9.26
N ALA A 55 -0.81 6.88 9.10
CA ALA A 55 -2.16 6.96 9.66
C ALA A 55 -2.96 8.21 9.22
N GLN A 56 -2.50 8.92 8.18
CA GLN A 56 -3.26 10.01 7.56
C GLN A 56 -4.28 9.45 6.57
N GLN A 57 -5.56 9.64 6.88
CA GLN A 57 -6.66 9.26 6.00
C GLN A 57 -6.79 10.28 4.87
N TYR A 58 -7.05 9.82 3.64
CA TYR A 58 -7.48 10.77 2.61
C TYR A 58 -8.91 11.22 2.92
N ARG A 59 -9.13 12.53 3.05
CA ARG A 59 -10.48 13.08 3.29
C ARG A 59 -11.46 12.84 2.13
N ARG A 60 -10.96 12.43 0.97
CA ARG A 60 -11.73 12.10 -0.22
C ARG A 60 -11.26 10.74 -0.73
N LEU A 61 -12.20 9.82 -0.90
CA LEU A 61 -11.96 8.60 -1.64
C LEU A 61 -11.70 9.01 -3.09
N LEU A 62 -10.51 8.70 -3.57
CA LEU A 62 -10.20 8.79 -4.99
C LEU A 62 -10.46 7.41 -5.60
N THR A 63 -11.02 7.36 -6.79
CA THR A 63 -11.12 6.11 -7.54
C THR A 63 -10.19 6.26 -8.72
N LEU A 64 -9.16 5.42 -8.76
CA LEU A 64 -8.25 5.34 -9.90
C LEU A 64 -8.61 4.09 -10.70
N GLY A 65 -8.62 4.22 -12.02
CA GLY A 65 -8.67 3.06 -12.91
C GLY A 65 -7.36 2.28 -12.79
N SER A 66 -7.42 0.95 -12.79
CA SER A 66 -6.21 0.13 -12.68
C SER A 66 -5.19 0.42 -13.78
N GLU A 67 -5.64 0.82 -14.97
CA GLU A 67 -4.80 1.18 -16.11
C GLU A 67 -3.85 2.36 -15.81
N SER A 68 -4.25 3.32 -14.96
CA SER A 68 -3.42 4.47 -14.59
C SER A 68 -2.26 4.10 -13.66
N LEU A 69 -2.29 2.91 -13.05
CA LEU A 69 -1.33 2.45 -12.05
C LEU A 69 -0.42 1.34 -12.58
N LEU A 70 -0.35 1.18 -13.89
CA LEU A 70 0.45 0.14 -14.54
C LEU A 70 1.93 0.26 -14.13
N GLY A 71 2.50 -0.83 -13.62
CA GLY A 71 3.89 -0.89 -13.14
C GLY A 71 4.13 -0.47 -11.68
N TYR A 72 3.08 -0.12 -10.93
CA TYR A 72 3.20 0.06 -9.48
C TYR A 72 3.45 -1.27 -8.78
N GLN A 73 4.37 -1.27 -7.81
CA GLN A 73 4.63 -2.43 -6.95
C GLN A 73 4.06 -2.18 -5.56
N VAL A 74 3.37 -3.19 -5.06
CA VAL A 74 2.65 -3.15 -3.79
C VAL A 74 3.01 -4.35 -2.94
N ARG A 75 2.80 -4.22 -1.63
CA ARG A 75 2.82 -5.35 -0.69
C ARG A 75 1.41 -5.56 -0.18
N ILE A 76 0.85 -6.74 -0.44
CA ILE A 76 -0.46 -7.14 0.08
C ILE A 76 -0.37 -7.23 1.61
N LEU A 77 -1.38 -6.69 2.27
CA LEU A 77 -1.50 -6.64 3.72
C LEU A 77 -2.43 -7.76 4.19
N GLY A 78 -1.92 -8.59 5.09
CA GLY A 78 -2.69 -9.60 5.79
C GLY A 78 -3.39 -9.06 7.05
N PRO A 79 -4.41 -9.77 7.57
CA PRO A 79 -4.97 -9.47 8.88
C PRO A 79 -3.88 -9.49 9.97
N GLY A 80 -3.78 -8.41 10.74
CA GLY A 80 -2.79 -8.26 11.81
C GLY A 80 -1.46 -7.65 11.35
N ASP A 81 -1.32 -7.32 10.07
CA ASP A 81 -0.14 -6.60 9.58
C ASP A 81 -0.05 -5.22 10.21
N VAL A 82 1.13 -4.92 10.75
CA VAL A 82 1.45 -3.60 11.27
C VAL A 82 1.96 -2.74 10.14
N ILE A 83 1.20 -1.72 9.80
CA ILE A 83 1.64 -0.67 8.89
C ILE A 83 2.46 0.31 9.73
N MET A 84 3.78 0.15 9.70
CA MET A 84 4.66 1.02 10.49
C MET A 84 4.75 2.40 9.84
N LEU A 85 4.52 3.44 10.65
CA LEU A 85 4.91 4.81 10.33
C LEU A 85 6.40 4.78 10.03
N LYS A 86 6.82 5.17 8.83
CA LYS A 86 8.24 5.39 8.61
C LYS A 86 8.64 6.55 9.52
N SER A 87 9.39 6.25 10.59
CA SER A 87 10.07 7.29 11.36
C SER A 87 10.94 8.03 10.37
N ASP A 88 10.73 9.34 10.21
CA ASP A 88 11.62 10.16 9.43
C ASP A 88 13.02 10.08 10.06
N ASP A 89 13.91 9.28 9.47
CA ASP A 89 15.34 9.38 9.71
C ASP A 89 15.82 10.71 9.14
N HIS A 90 15.51 11.80 9.83
CA HIS A 90 16.21 13.08 9.68
C HIS A 90 17.61 12.91 10.28
N SER A 91 18.48 12.22 9.55
CA SER A 91 19.93 12.27 9.75
C SER A 91 20.55 13.06 8.60
N HIS A 92 20.60 14.38 8.76
CA HIS A 92 21.53 15.26 8.04
C HIS A 92 21.93 16.42 8.94
#